data_AF-A0A0S9CJI3-F1
#
_entry.id   AF-A0A0S9CJI3-F1
#
_cell.length_a   1.000
_cell.length_b   1.000
_cell.length_c   1.000
_cell.angle_alpha   90.00
_cell.angle_beta   90.00
_cell.angle_gamma   90.00
#
_symmetry.space_group_name_H-M   'P 1'
#
loop_
_entity.id
_entity.type
_entity.pdbx_description
1 polymer ?
#
loop_
_entity_poly.entity_id
_entity_poly.type
_entity_poly.pdbx_seq_one_letter_code
_entity_poly.pdbx_strand_id
1 'polypeptide(L)'
;MPARIYHRHKMLRTGMVQIAEAARCWPDLDMAALLRARLTFARALRRYLATEQEMLENLPPTALRREAIDDLQLLLGEYSALVSHWTPDLIQVNWSSYIAALKNFDLHLNQRLRWEDHELLTTLLAPQAA
;
A
#
# COMPACT_ATOMS: atom_id res chain seq x y z
N MET A 1 7.75 17.13 -10.13
CA MET A 1 6.74 16.09 -9.78
C MET A 1 7.26 14.81 -9.11
N PRO A 2 8.52 14.33 -9.28
CA PRO A 2 8.96 13.05 -8.68
C PRO A 2 8.96 13.04 -7.13
N ALA A 3 9.41 14.13 -6.50
CA ALA A 3 9.56 14.20 -5.04
C ALA A 3 8.25 13.97 -4.26
N ARG A 4 7.09 14.35 -4.83
CA ARG A 4 5.78 14.15 -4.18
C ARG A 4 5.35 12.68 -4.19
N ILE A 5 5.75 11.91 -5.21
CA ILE A 5 5.42 10.49 -5.35
C ILE A 5 6.32 9.67 -4.42
N TYR A 6 7.64 9.91 -4.46
CA TYR A 6 8.58 9.30 -3.52
C TYR A 6 8.21 9.58 -2.05
N HIS A 7 7.74 10.80 -1.75
CA HIS A 7 7.25 11.12 -0.41
C HIS A 7 6.05 10.25 -0.01
N ARG A 8 5.10 10.01 -0.91
CA ARG A 8 3.93 9.16 -0.65
C ARG A 8 4.32 7.70 -0.48
N HIS A 9 5.20 7.18 -1.33
CA HIS A 9 5.75 5.84 -1.16
C HIS A 9 6.43 5.67 0.20
N LYS A 10 7.22 6.66 0.61
CA LYS A 10 7.82 6.69 1.96
C LYS A 10 6.75 6.68 3.05
N MET A 11 5.68 7.46 2.91
CA MET A 11 4.56 7.46 3.87
C MET A 11 3.89 6.08 3.99
N LEU A 12 3.68 5.38 2.87
CA LEU A 12 3.11 4.03 2.89
C LEU A 12 4.03 3.03 3.60
N ARG A 13 5.32 3.03 3.26
CA ARG A 13 6.33 2.20 3.93
C ARG A 13 6.40 2.50 5.43
N THR A 14 6.41 3.78 5.82
CA THR A 14 6.38 4.18 7.24
C THR A 14 5.11 3.71 7.94
N GLY A 15 3.95 3.79 7.28
CA GLY A 15 2.69 3.30 7.85
C GLY A 15 2.68 1.78 8.07
N MET A 16 3.27 0.98 7.16
CA MET A 16 3.44 -0.46 7.36
C MET A 16 4.37 -0.77 8.54
N VAL A 17 5.48 -0.04 8.67
CA VAL A 17 6.37 -0.15 9.83
C VAL A 17 5.63 0.17 11.14
N GLN A 18 4.77 1.19 11.16
CA GLN A 18 3.96 1.53 12.33
C GLN A 18 2.97 0.43 12.69
N ILE A 19 2.34 -0.22 11.71
CA ILE A 19 1.46 -1.37 11.95
C ILE A 19 2.27 -2.54 12.53
N ALA A 20 3.44 -2.83 11.95
CA ALA A 20 4.31 -3.91 12.42
C ALA A 20 4.84 -3.66 13.84
N GLU A 21 5.21 -2.43 14.17
CA GLU A 21 5.66 -2.08 15.52
C GLU A 21 4.51 -2.15 16.53
N ALA A 22 3.33 -1.62 16.16
CA ALA A 22 2.14 -1.75 17.00
C ALA A 22 1.77 -3.21 17.23
N ALA A 23 2.07 -4.09 16.29
CA ALA A 23 1.88 -5.52 16.39
C ALA A 23 2.94 -6.24 17.25
N ARG A 24 4.12 -5.67 17.49
CA ARG A 24 5.29 -6.41 18.00
C ARG A 24 5.12 -7.02 19.40
N CYS A 25 4.30 -6.42 20.26
CA CYS A 25 4.23 -6.72 21.69
C CYS A 25 3.22 -7.82 22.09
N TRP A 26 3.06 -8.88 21.31
CA TRP A 26 2.19 -10.00 21.71
C TRP A 26 2.74 -10.76 22.94
N PRO A 27 1.92 -11.12 23.95
CA PRO A 27 0.46 -10.96 24.05
C PRO A 27 -0.04 -9.62 24.62
N ASP A 28 0.84 -8.77 25.15
CA ASP A 28 0.54 -7.44 25.72
C ASP A 28 0.24 -6.36 24.67
N LEU A 29 -0.41 -6.76 23.57
CA LEU A 29 -0.71 -5.93 22.43
C LEU A 29 -1.72 -4.83 22.80
N ASP A 30 -1.33 -3.56 22.63
CA ASP A 30 -2.30 -2.46 22.60
C ASP A 30 -3.09 -2.52 21.29
N MET A 31 -4.23 -3.21 21.32
CA MET A 31 -5.13 -3.34 20.19
C MET A 31 -5.61 -1.97 19.67
N ALA A 32 -5.77 -0.99 20.55
CA ALA A 32 -6.17 0.36 20.14
C ALA A 32 -5.05 1.05 19.36
N ALA A 33 -3.78 0.87 19.76
CA ALA A 33 -2.64 1.35 18.97
C ALA A 33 -2.57 0.70 17.59
N LEU A 34 -2.79 -0.62 17.52
CA LEU A 34 -2.82 -1.34 16.25
C LEU A 34 -3.93 -0.82 15.32
N LEU A 35 -5.14 -0.62 15.84
CA LEU A 35 -6.26 -0.08 15.07
C LEU A 35 -6.01 1.37 14.61
N ARG A 36 -5.39 2.21 15.45
CA ARG A 36 -4.98 3.58 15.07
C ARG A 36 -3.94 3.56 13.94
N ALA A 37 -2.95 2.67 14.01
CA ALA A 37 -1.95 2.49 12.96
C ALA A 37 -2.60 2.04 11.65
N ARG A 38 -3.49 1.04 11.70
CA ARG A 38 -4.26 0.56 10.54
C ARG A 38 -5.10 1.67 9.91
N LEU A 39 -5.81 2.46 10.71
CA LEU A 39 -6.64 3.57 10.20
C LEU A 39 -5.79 4.66 9.54
N THR A 40 -4.63 4.98 10.13
CA THR A 40 -3.71 5.97 9.59
C THR A 40 -3.15 5.51 8.24
N PHE A 41 -2.73 4.25 8.15
CA PHE A 41 -2.29 3.65 6.90
C PHE A 41 -3.41 3.60 5.86
N ALA A 42 -4.63 3.18 6.22
CA ALA A 42 -5.78 3.16 5.33
C ALA A 42 -6.05 4.53 4.69
N ARG A 43 -5.95 5.61 5.46
CA ARG A 43 -6.10 6.99 4.96
C ARG A 43 -4.99 7.36 4.00
N ALA A 44 -3.74 7.01 4.31
CA ALA A 44 -2.59 7.26 3.43
C ALA A 44 -2.71 6.48 2.11
N LEU A 45 -3.06 5.19 2.19
CA LEU A 45 -3.25 4.32 1.04
C LEU A 45 -4.38 4.84 0.13
N ARG A 46 -5.55 5.14 0.68
CA ARG A 46 -6.67 5.70 -0.11
C ARG A 46 -6.29 6.98 -0.84
N ARG A 47 -5.55 7.87 -0.18
CA ARG A 47 -5.10 9.13 -0.79
C ARG A 47 -4.10 8.89 -1.93
N TYR A 48 -3.19 7.94 -1.73
CA TYR A 48 -2.24 7.53 -2.76
C TYR A 48 -2.98 6.94 -3.96
N LEU A 49 -3.82 5.93 -3.75
CA LEU A 49 -4.61 5.27 -4.80
C LEU A 49 -5.46 6.27 -5.60
N ALA A 50 -6.14 7.20 -4.93
CA ALA A 50 -6.97 8.20 -5.60
C ALA A 50 -6.14 9.12 -6.51
N THR A 51 -4.97 9.58 -6.06
CA THR A 51 -4.15 10.43 -6.92
C THR A 51 -3.52 9.65 -8.06
N GLU A 52 -3.15 8.40 -7.81
CA GLU A 52 -2.53 7.57 -8.82
C GLU A 52 -3.52 7.14 -9.90
N GLN A 53 -4.74 6.78 -9.51
CA GLN A 53 -5.84 6.57 -10.44
C GLN A 53 -6.07 7.82 -11.32
N GLU A 54 -6.13 9.01 -10.72
CA GLU A 54 -6.24 10.28 -11.46
C GLU A 54 -5.06 10.48 -12.42
N MET A 55 -3.83 10.19 -11.98
CA MET A 55 -2.65 10.28 -12.85
C MET A 55 -2.73 9.30 -14.03
N LEU A 56 -3.08 8.04 -13.78
CA LEU A 56 -3.19 6.99 -14.78
C LEU A 56 -4.34 7.24 -15.77
N GLU A 57 -5.44 7.83 -15.32
CA GLU A 57 -6.57 8.20 -16.18
C GLU A 57 -6.24 9.30 -17.18
N ASN A 58 -5.31 10.18 -16.84
CA ASN A 58 -4.83 11.24 -17.73
C ASN A 58 -3.76 10.78 -18.73
N LEU A 59 -3.33 9.51 -18.67
CA LEU A 59 -2.36 8.96 -19.62
C LEU A 59 -3.03 8.39 -20.86
N PRO A 60 -2.33 8.40 -22.01
CA PRO A 60 -2.77 7.68 -23.19
C PRO A 60 -3.03 6.18 -22.88
N PRO A 61 -4.01 5.55 -23.54
CA PRO A 61 -4.30 4.13 -23.35
C PRO A 61 -3.17 3.27 -23.91
N THR A 62 -2.21 2.93 -23.05
CA THR A 62 -1.08 2.02 -23.34
C THR A 62 -1.24 0.70 -22.58
N ALA A 63 -0.47 -0.31 -22.95
CA ALA A 63 -0.39 -1.57 -22.20
C ALA A 63 0.07 -1.30 -20.75
N LEU A 64 1.10 -0.46 -20.58
CA LEU A 64 1.63 -0.06 -19.27
C LEU A 64 0.57 0.61 -18.39
N ARG A 65 -0.29 1.47 -18.96
CA ARG A 65 -1.40 2.09 -18.22
C ARG A 65 -2.39 1.03 -17.72
N ARG A 66 -2.72 0.04 -18.55
CA ARG A 66 -3.66 -1.02 -18.16
C ARG A 66 -3.09 -1.86 -17.03
N GLU A 67 -1.84 -2.29 -17.17
CA GLU A 67 -1.11 -3.03 -16.13
C GLU A 67 -1.07 -2.24 -14.82
N ALA A 68 -0.75 -0.94 -14.86
CA ALA A 68 -0.76 -0.08 -13.67
C ALA A 68 -2.14 0.00 -12.98
N ILE A 69 -3.22 0.07 -13.76
CA ILE A 69 -4.60 0.12 -13.22
C ILE A 69 -4.98 -1.23 -12.59
N ASP A 70 -4.66 -2.34 -13.26
CA ASP A 70 -4.98 -3.69 -12.77
C ASP A 70 -4.23 -3.97 -11.44
N ASP A 71 -2.94 -3.64 -11.38
CA ASP A 71 -2.12 -3.74 -10.15
C ASP A 71 -2.65 -2.83 -9.03
N LEU A 72 -3.16 -1.65 -9.38
CA LEU A 72 -3.75 -0.71 -8.42
C LEU A 72 -5.03 -1.25 -7.81
N GLN A 73 -5.88 -1.88 -8.62
CA GLN A 73 -7.09 -2.55 -8.17
C GLN A 73 -6.77 -3.78 -7.32
N LEU A 74 -5.75 -4.55 -7.70
CA LEU A 74 -5.28 -5.70 -6.93
C LEU A 74 -4.85 -5.28 -5.52
N LEU A 75 -3.98 -4.27 -5.40
CA LEU A 75 -3.50 -3.78 -4.09
C LEU A 75 -4.67 -3.29 -3.21
N LEU A 76 -5.65 -2.60 -3.80
CA LEU A 76 -6.85 -2.16 -3.08
C LEU A 76 -7.67 -3.35 -2.58
N GLY A 77 -7.85 -4.37 -3.43
CA GLY A 77 -8.54 -5.61 -3.09
C GLY A 77 -7.86 -6.35 -1.94
N GLU A 78 -6.55 -6.53 -2.02
CA GLU A 78 -5.74 -7.18 -0.98
C GLU A 78 -5.85 -6.46 0.36
N TYR A 79 -5.70 -5.12 0.37
CA TYR A 79 -5.80 -4.35 1.61
C TYR A 79 -7.23 -4.39 2.19
N SER A 80 -8.26 -4.30 1.34
CA SER A 80 -9.65 -4.41 1.79
C SER A 80 -9.95 -5.78 2.40
N ALA A 81 -9.46 -6.86 1.77
CA ALA A 81 -9.59 -8.22 2.29
C ALA A 81 -8.85 -8.39 3.62
N LEU A 82 -7.62 -7.90 3.72
CA LEU A 82 -6.84 -7.89 4.96
C LEU A 82 -7.61 -7.17 6.07
N VAL A 83 -8.18 -6.00 5.80
CA VAL A 83 -8.87 -5.22 6.83
C VAL A 83 -10.18 -5.86 7.26
N SER A 84 -10.94 -6.40 6.30
CA SER A 84 -12.28 -6.95 6.54
C SER A 84 -12.24 -8.34 7.19
N HIS A 85 -11.23 -9.14 6.86
CA HIS A 85 -11.05 -10.47 7.43
C HIS A 85 -10.51 -10.41 8.86
N TRP A 86 -9.47 -9.59 9.11
CA TRP A 86 -8.78 -9.53 10.40
C TRP A 86 -9.47 -8.58 11.38
N THR A 87 -10.52 -9.09 12.04
CA THR A 87 -11.17 -8.44 13.18
C THR A 87 -10.29 -8.49 14.43
N PRO A 88 -10.49 -7.59 15.43
CA PRO A 88 -9.73 -7.62 16.68
C PRO A 88 -9.75 -9.00 17.37
N ASP A 89 -10.92 -9.64 17.42
CA ASP A 89 -11.08 -10.97 18.02
C ASP A 89 -10.29 -12.04 17.25
N LEU A 90 -10.35 -12.02 15.91
CA LEU A 90 -9.62 -12.98 15.08
C LEU A 90 -8.09 -12.79 15.19
N ILE A 91 -7.63 -11.54 15.30
CA ILE A 91 -6.22 -11.22 15.49
C ILE A 91 -5.72 -11.79 16.82
N GLN A 92 -6.52 -11.69 17.90
CA GLN A 92 -6.12 -12.22 19.20
C GLN A 92 -6.01 -13.75 19.21
N VAL A 93 -6.94 -14.44 18.55
CA VAL A 93 -6.92 -15.92 18.53
C VAL A 93 -5.94 -16.50 17.50
N ASN A 94 -5.59 -15.74 16.47
CA ASN A 94 -4.78 -16.24 15.36
C ASN A 94 -3.67 -15.24 14.94
N TRP A 95 -2.90 -14.83 15.95
CA TRP A 95 -1.85 -13.81 15.83
C TRP A 95 -0.79 -14.11 14.76
N SER A 96 -0.28 -15.35 14.72
CA SER A 96 0.78 -15.75 13.78
C SER A 96 0.34 -15.62 12.32
N SER A 97 -0.90 -16.03 12.04
CA SER A 97 -1.50 -15.92 10.70
C SER A 97 -1.76 -14.46 10.32
N TYR A 98 -2.17 -13.63 11.27
CA TYR A 98 -2.31 -12.18 11.05
C TYR A 98 -0.97 -11.55 10.65
N ILE A 99 0.11 -11.86 11.37
CA ILE A 99 1.45 -11.38 11.05
C ILE A 99 1.92 -11.85 9.67
N ALA A 100 1.64 -13.10 9.31
CA ALA A 100 1.96 -13.61 7.98
C ALA A 100 1.20 -12.83 6.88
N ALA A 101 -0.09 -12.57 7.08
CA ALA A 101 -0.89 -11.77 6.15
C ALA A 101 -0.37 -10.33 6.00
N LEU A 102 0.02 -9.68 7.11
CA LEU A 102 0.64 -8.36 7.09
C LEU A 102 1.96 -8.34 6.30
N LYS A 103 2.82 -9.35 6.50
CA LYS A 103 4.11 -9.47 5.80
C LYS A 103 3.92 -9.67 4.30
N ASN A 104 2.97 -10.52 3.91
CA ASN A 104 2.68 -10.76 2.50
C ASN A 104 2.18 -9.48 1.82
N PHE A 105 1.27 -8.74 2.46
CA PHE A 105 0.81 -7.45 1.96
C PHE A 105 1.95 -6.42 1.88
N ASP A 106 2.81 -6.33 2.89
CA ASP A 106 3.98 -5.43 2.86
C ASP A 106 4.93 -5.76 1.70
N LEU A 107 5.15 -7.05 1.43
CA LEU A 107 5.98 -7.49 0.31
C LEU A 107 5.39 -7.04 -1.04
N HIS A 108 4.11 -7.29 -1.27
CA HIS A 108 3.43 -6.91 -2.52
C HIS A 108 3.42 -5.39 -2.70
N LEU A 109 3.09 -4.65 -1.63
CA LEU A 109 3.18 -3.18 -1.63
C LEU A 109 4.58 -2.72 -2.04
N ASN A 110 5.64 -3.25 -1.43
CA ASN A 110 7.00 -2.81 -1.74
C ASN A 110 7.45 -3.20 -3.16
N GLN A 111 7.03 -4.36 -3.67
CA GLN A 111 7.29 -4.75 -5.06
C GLN A 111 6.65 -3.77 -6.03
N ARG A 112 5.38 -3.43 -5.81
CA ARG A 112 4.66 -2.46 -6.63
C ARG A 112 5.30 -1.07 -6.60
N LEU A 113 5.61 -0.54 -5.41
CA LEU A 113 6.24 0.78 -5.30
C LEU A 113 7.60 0.83 -6.01
N ARG A 114 8.37 -0.27 -5.97
CA ARG A 114 9.65 -0.38 -6.70
C ARG A 114 9.43 -0.41 -8.21
N TRP A 115 8.46 -1.18 -8.68
CA TRP A 115 8.10 -1.22 -10.09
C TRP A 115 7.68 0.18 -10.59
N GLU A 116 6.83 0.88 -9.84
CA GLU A 116 6.47 2.27 -10.13
C GLU A 116 7.68 3.18 -10.23
N ASP A 117 8.60 3.09 -9.26
CA ASP A 117 9.82 3.90 -9.22
C ASP A 117 10.73 3.67 -10.43
N HIS A 118 10.78 2.44 -10.98
CA HIS A 118 11.71 2.06 -12.04
C HIS A 118 11.10 2.14 -13.44
N GLU A 119 9.83 1.75 -13.60
CA GLU A 119 9.18 1.61 -14.90
C GLU A 119 8.20 2.74 -15.16
N LEU A 120 7.19 2.88 -14.29
CA LEU A 120 6.11 3.84 -14.50
C LEU A 120 6.63 5.28 -14.47
N LEU A 121 7.32 5.67 -13.40
CA LEU A 121 7.81 7.04 -13.25
C LEU A 121 8.89 7.38 -14.27
N THR A 122 9.78 6.43 -14.59
CA THR A 122 10.80 6.65 -15.62
C THR A 122 10.17 6.89 -17.00
N THR A 123 9.14 6.12 -17.36
CA THR A 123 8.43 6.27 -18.63
C THR A 123 7.65 7.58 -18.69
N LEU A 124 7.08 8.02 -17.56
CA LEU A 124 6.32 9.27 -17.46
C LEU A 124 7.19 10.53 -17.42
N LEU A 125 8.43 10.42 -16.95
CA LEU A 125 9.38 11.52 -16.80
C LEU A 125 10.39 11.59 -17.95
N ALA A 126 10.49 10.55 -18.78
CA ALA A 126 11.27 10.61 -20.01
C ALA A 126 10.71 11.75 -20.88
N PRO A 127 11.57 12.65 -21.40
CA PRO A 127 11.11 13.67 -22.33
C PRO A 127 10.42 12.96 -23.48
N GLN A 128 9.15 13.29 -23.73
CA GLN A 128 8.49 12.88 -24.95
C GLN A 128 9.33 13.45 -26.08
N ALA A 129 10.14 12.60 -26.72
CA ALA A 129 10.82 12.93 -27.94
C ALA A 129 9.73 13.08 -29.01
N ALA A 130 9.26 14.31 -29.17
CA ALA A 130 8.45 14.77 -30.28
C ALA A 130 9.14 16.03 -30.84
#